data_AF-A0AA49JJL9-F1
#
_entry.id   AF-A0AA49JJL9-F1
#
_cell.length_a   1.000
_cell.length_b   1.000
_cell.length_c   1.000
_cell.angle_alpha   90.00
_cell.angle_beta   90.00
_cell.angle_gamma   90.00
#
_symmetry.space_group_name_H-M   'P 1'
#
loop_
_entity.id
_entity.type
_entity.pdbx_description
1 polymer ?
#
loop_
_entity_poly.entity_id
_entity_poly.type
_entity_poly.pdbx_seq_one_letter_code
_entity_poly.pdbx_strand_id
1 'polypeptide(L)'
;MRSPVLYFCTLFLLGTVALSAQAQETISPERKLAIDSLALEKVRDLSKYISIIGNKDTPFSEANRVIDRAEELFATGAEIGVSSLTTSEITYFDTRGYFEHLMALNYDKVSIKWYDIQYISDLEQQPDGTFVGVITIYQRFEGTSDDGLEYKDTTKKDITVFVQRKETQIGGRVIDFWDVLLGDIRVSETTT
;
A
#
# COMPACT_ATOMS: atom_id res chain seq x y z
N MET A 1 -77.65 -28.49 -29.84
CA MET A 1 -76.79 -27.51 -29.14
C MET A 1 -75.41 -28.13 -28.93
N ARG A 2 -74.37 -27.34 -29.17
CA ARG A 2 -72.98 -27.74 -29.47
C ARG A 2 -72.16 -28.13 -28.22
N SER A 3 -71.45 -29.27 -28.34
CA SER A 3 -70.02 -29.56 -28.11
C SER A 3 -69.23 -28.98 -26.91
N PRO A 4 -68.19 -29.70 -26.41
CA PRO A 4 -67.68 -29.62 -25.04
C PRO A 4 -66.17 -29.23 -24.93
N VAL A 5 -65.65 -29.27 -23.69
CA VAL A 5 -64.24 -29.42 -23.27
C VAL A 5 -63.30 -28.18 -23.38
N LEU A 6 -62.42 -28.07 -22.36
CA LEU A 6 -61.10 -27.36 -22.32
C LEU A 6 -61.17 -25.83 -22.07
N TYR A 7 -60.43 -25.18 -21.15
CA TYR A 7 -59.03 -25.32 -20.74
C TYR A 7 -58.77 -24.77 -19.32
N PHE A 8 -57.86 -25.46 -18.61
CA PHE A 8 -57.03 -24.96 -17.52
C PHE A 8 -56.30 -23.67 -17.95
N CYS A 9 -56.40 -22.58 -17.18
CA CYS A 9 -55.51 -21.43 -17.30
C CYS A 9 -55.08 -20.95 -15.92
N THR A 10 -54.20 -21.73 -15.30
CA THR A 10 -53.31 -21.27 -14.23
C THR A 10 -52.39 -20.21 -14.83
N LEU A 11 -52.59 -18.96 -14.43
CA LEU A 11 -51.78 -17.81 -14.80
C LEU A 11 -50.40 -17.94 -14.14
N PHE A 12 -49.49 -18.68 -14.78
CA PHE A 12 -48.09 -18.74 -14.37
C PHE A 12 -47.40 -17.49 -14.95
N LEU A 13 -47.34 -16.43 -14.14
CA LEU A 13 -46.53 -15.25 -14.44
C LEU A 13 -45.05 -15.67 -14.37
N LEU A 14 -44.51 -16.10 -15.51
CA LEU A 14 -43.08 -16.28 -15.75
C LEU A 14 -42.42 -14.90 -15.65
N GLY A 15 -42.13 -14.50 -14.41
CA GLY A 15 -41.15 -13.44 -14.15
C GLY A 15 -39.80 -13.95 -14.64
N THR A 16 -39.38 -13.47 -15.80
CA THR A 16 -38.01 -13.56 -16.28
C THR A 16 -37.14 -12.76 -15.33
N VAL A 17 -36.70 -13.40 -14.25
CA VAL A 17 -35.56 -12.93 -13.47
C VAL A 17 -34.37 -13.04 -14.39
N ALA A 18 -34.03 -11.93 -15.03
CA ALA A 18 -32.74 -11.76 -15.67
C ALA A 18 -31.69 -11.95 -14.57
N LEU A 19 -31.11 -13.15 -14.50
CA LEU A 19 -29.85 -13.39 -13.82
C LEU A 19 -28.80 -12.60 -14.60
N SER A 20 -28.69 -11.30 -14.30
CA SER A 20 -27.46 -10.57 -14.49
C SER A 20 -26.44 -11.22 -13.57
N ALA A 21 -25.77 -12.26 -14.10
CA ALA A 21 -24.51 -12.73 -13.59
C ALA A 21 -23.55 -11.54 -13.65
N GLN A 22 -23.47 -10.80 -12.55
CA GLN A 22 -22.40 -9.85 -12.36
C GLN A 22 -21.14 -10.69 -12.34
N ALA A 23 -20.39 -10.65 -13.46
CA ALA A 23 -19.04 -11.17 -13.49
C ALA A 23 -18.28 -10.36 -12.44
N GLN A 24 -18.11 -10.93 -11.25
CA GLN A 24 -17.18 -10.42 -10.27
C GLN A 24 -15.84 -10.31 -11.01
N GLU A 25 -15.34 -9.10 -11.25
CA GLU A 25 -14.02 -8.90 -11.82
C GLU A 25 -12.99 -9.36 -10.80
N THR A 26 -12.80 -10.67 -10.71
CA THR A 26 -11.76 -11.26 -9.89
C THR A 26 -10.44 -11.06 -10.63
N ILE A 27 -9.47 -10.44 -9.97
CA ILE A 27 -8.11 -10.34 -10.48
C ILE A 27 -7.62 -11.75 -10.80
N SER A 28 -7.16 -12.00 -12.04
CA SER A 28 -6.65 -13.32 -12.40
C SER A 28 -5.42 -13.68 -11.54
N PRO A 29 -5.13 -14.97 -11.29
CA PRO A 29 -3.99 -15.37 -10.47
C PRO A 29 -2.65 -14.79 -10.94
N GLU A 30 -2.43 -14.72 -12.26
CA GLU A 30 -1.22 -14.15 -12.85
C GLU A 30 -1.13 -12.64 -12.63
N ARG A 31 -2.28 -11.94 -12.70
CA ARG A 31 -2.36 -10.50 -12.42
C ARG A 31 -2.12 -10.22 -10.94
N LYS A 32 -2.65 -11.05 -10.04
CA LYS A 32 -2.40 -10.95 -8.60
C LYS A 32 -0.90 -11.04 -8.31
N LEU A 33 -0.21 -12.04 -8.88
CA LEU A 33 1.24 -12.20 -8.71
C LEU A 33 2.05 -10.99 -9.22
N ALA A 34 1.64 -10.40 -10.34
CA ALA A 34 2.30 -9.21 -10.90
C ALA A 34 2.10 -7.98 -10.00
N ILE A 35 0.88 -7.80 -9.48
CA ILE A 35 0.55 -6.74 -8.52
C ILE A 35 1.34 -6.93 -7.22
N ASP A 36 1.42 -8.16 -6.72
CA ASP A 36 2.19 -8.50 -5.53
C ASP A 36 3.66 -8.13 -5.71
N SER A 37 4.23 -8.49 -6.87
CA SER A 37 5.62 -8.15 -7.22
C SER A 37 5.85 -6.64 -7.27
N LEU A 38 4.89 -5.88 -7.84
CA LEU A 38 4.97 -4.43 -7.93
C LEU A 38 4.86 -3.76 -6.55
N ALA A 39 3.98 -4.24 -5.67
CA ALA A 39 3.88 -3.74 -4.32
C ALA A 39 5.17 -3.97 -3.51
N LEU A 40 5.77 -5.17 -3.64
CA LEU A 40 7.07 -5.47 -3.04
C LEU A 40 8.19 -4.58 -3.59
N GLU A 41 8.17 -4.26 -4.88
CA GLU A 41 9.12 -3.32 -5.49
C GLU A 41 8.99 -1.92 -4.90
N LYS A 42 7.77 -1.39 -4.76
CA LYS A 42 7.51 -0.08 -4.13
C LYS A 42 8.03 -0.02 -2.69
N VAL A 43 7.84 -1.07 -1.91
CA VAL A 43 8.38 -1.15 -0.53
C VAL A 43 9.92 -1.19 -0.52
N ARG A 44 10.54 -1.87 -1.49
CA ARG A 44 12.01 -1.86 -1.65
C ARG A 44 12.53 -0.49 -2.05
N ASP A 45 11.82 0.23 -2.90
CA ASP A 45 12.20 1.59 -3.29
C ASP A 45 12.04 2.58 -2.13
N LEU A 46 10.96 2.46 -1.36
CA LEU A 46 10.78 3.22 -0.11
C LEU A 46 11.97 3.00 0.84
N SER A 47 12.41 1.76 1.01
CA SER A 47 13.58 1.42 1.84
C SER A 47 14.86 2.14 1.38
N LYS A 48 15.11 2.19 0.05
CA LYS A 48 16.25 2.92 -0.51
C LYS A 48 16.14 4.42 -0.24
N TYR A 49 14.96 5.01 -0.45
CA TYR A 49 14.74 6.44 -0.22
C TYR A 49 14.94 6.82 1.25
N ILE A 50 14.33 6.07 2.18
CA ILE A 50 14.52 6.27 3.62
C ILE A 50 16.01 6.19 4.00
N SER A 51 16.76 5.24 3.43
CA SER A 51 18.20 5.11 3.69
C SER A 51 19.00 6.33 3.23
N ILE A 52 18.65 6.92 2.08
CA ILE A 52 19.31 8.12 1.56
C ILE A 52 18.92 9.35 2.39
N ILE A 53 17.64 9.49 2.74
CA ILE A 53 17.09 10.62 3.51
C ILE A 53 17.64 10.63 4.95
N GLY A 54 17.74 9.46 5.58
CA GLY A 54 18.25 9.32 6.95
C GLY A 54 19.77 9.42 7.10
N ASN A 55 20.51 9.44 5.99
CA ASN A 55 21.97 9.57 6.02
C ASN A 55 22.39 11.05 6.11
N LYS A 56 23.10 11.43 7.18
CA LYS A 56 23.56 12.82 7.40
C LYS A 56 24.65 13.27 6.43
N ASP A 57 25.33 12.33 5.76
CA ASP A 57 26.26 12.63 4.69
C ASP A 57 25.55 13.05 3.39
N THR A 58 24.26 12.78 3.24
CA THR A 58 23.48 13.16 2.07
C THR A 58 23.29 14.68 2.05
N PRO A 59 23.67 15.39 0.99
CA PRO A 59 23.44 16.84 0.87
C PRO A 59 21.95 17.18 0.99
N PHE A 60 21.63 18.26 1.71
CA PHE A 60 20.24 18.67 1.96
C PHE A 60 19.40 18.80 0.67
N SER A 61 19.96 19.36 -0.40
CA SER A 61 19.28 19.48 -1.70
C SER A 61 19.01 18.13 -2.37
N GLU A 62 19.90 17.15 -2.17
CA GLU A 62 19.71 15.79 -2.66
C GLU A 62 18.63 15.06 -1.84
N ALA A 63 18.68 15.18 -0.51
CA ALA A 63 17.67 14.60 0.37
C ALA A 63 16.27 15.11 0.01
N ASN A 64 16.08 16.42 -0.18
CA ASN A 64 14.78 16.98 -0.60
C ASN A 64 14.29 16.43 -1.95
N ARG A 65 15.19 16.31 -2.94
CA ARG A 65 14.82 15.71 -4.23
C ARG A 65 14.40 14.25 -4.07
N VAL A 66 15.01 13.52 -3.15
CA VAL A 66 14.64 12.13 -2.84
C VAL A 66 13.32 12.06 -2.09
N ILE A 67 13.03 13.01 -1.20
CA ILE A 67 11.72 13.16 -0.54
C ILE A 67 10.62 13.31 -1.59
N ASP A 68 10.80 14.19 -2.58
CA ASP A 68 9.81 14.38 -3.64
C ASP A 68 9.50 13.07 -4.39
N ARG A 69 10.52 12.22 -4.62
CA ARG A 69 10.33 10.90 -5.26
C ARG A 69 9.75 9.84 -4.33
N ALA A 70 10.04 9.93 -3.04
CA ALA A 70 9.48 9.02 -2.05
C ALA A 70 7.99 9.30 -1.87
N GLU A 71 7.56 10.56 -1.91
CA GLU A 71 6.15 10.96 -1.84
C GLU A 71 5.33 10.41 -3.01
N GLU A 72 5.91 10.33 -4.22
CA GLU A 72 5.26 9.72 -5.40
C GLU A 72 4.91 8.24 -5.22
N LEU A 73 5.50 7.55 -4.23
CA LEU A 73 5.14 6.17 -3.90
C LEU A 73 3.80 6.08 -3.17
N PHE A 74 3.30 7.17 -2.58
CA PHE A 74 2.16 7.15 -1.69
C PHE A 74 0.89 7.71 -2.33
N ALA A 75 -0.25 7.20 -1.88
CA ALA A 75 -1.54 7.81 -2.10
C ALA A 75 -1.63 9.14 -1.34
N THR A 76 -2.41 10.08 -1.89
CA THR A 76 -2.62 11.38 -1.26
C THR A 76 -3.24 11.23 0.13
N GLY A 77 -2.67 11.91 1.12
CA GLY A 77 -3.15 11.89 2.50
C GLY A 77 -2.71 10.68 3.32
N ALA A 78 -1.81 9.84 2.80
CA ALA A 78 -1.24 8.74 3.58
C ALA A 78 -0.45 9.24 4.79
N GLU A 79 -0.56 8.51 5.90
CA GLU A 79 0.16 8.79 7.14
C GLU A 79 1.13 7.67 7.53
N ILE A 80 2.24 8.03 8.16
CA ILE A 80 3.28 7.10 8.60
C ILE A 80 3.41 7.17 10.12
N GLY A 81 3.15 6.03 10.76
CA GLY A 81 3.27 5.84 12.19
C GLY A 81 4.71 5.56 12.62
N VAL A 82 5.18 6.32 13.60
CA VAL A 82 6.47 6.16 14.27
C VAL A 82 6.23 5.87 15.74
N SER A 83 7.01 4.93 16.27
CA SER A 83 7.00 4.50 17.66
C SER A 83 8.44 4.34 18.13
N SER A 84 8.63 4.19 19.45
CA SER A 84 9.93 3.95 20.04
C SER A 84 9.82 3.02 21.23
N LEU A 85 10.94 2.48 21.70
CA LEU A 85 10.98 1.70 22.94
C LEU A 85 10.82 2.57 24.20
N THR A 86 10.97 3.89 24.08
CA THR A 86 10.91 4.82 25.22
C THR A 86 9.51 5.36 25.46
N THR A 87 8.60 5.25 24.48
CA THR A 87 7.23 5.77 24.55
C THR A 87 6.22 4.74 24.06
N SER A 88 5.11 4.56 24.77
CA SER A 88 4.00 3.71 24.30
C SER A 88 3.11 4.37 23.24
N GLU A 89 3.29 5.67 22.98
CA GLU A 89 2.51 6.42 22.01
C GLU A 89 3.06 6.26 20.59
N ILE A 90 2.15 6.10 19.63
CA ILE A 90 2.45 6.12 18.20
C ILE A 90 2.15 7.52 17.68
N THR A 91 3.14 8.17 17.11
CA THR A 91 2.97 9.47 16.44
C THR A 91 2.79 9.24 14.95
N TYR A 92 1.79 9.88 14.36
CA TYR A 92 1.55 9.84 12.93
C TYR A 92 2.00 11.15 12.29
N PHE A 93 2.69 11.02 11.17
CA PHE A 93 3.09 12.12 10.31
C PHE A 93 2.49 11.92 8.93
N ASP A 94 2.22 13.00 8.20
CA ASP A 94 2.07 12.87 6.75
C ASP A 94 3.39 12.39 6.12
N THR A 95 3.34 11.96 4.86
CA THR A 95 4.51 11.39 4.18
C THR A 95 5.71 12.34 4.19
N ARG A 96 5.50 13.61 3.85
CA ARG A 96 6.55 14.63 3.87
C ARG A 96 7.12 14.83 5.26
N GLY A 97 6.26 15.05 6.25
CA GLY A 97 6.62 15.31 7.64
C GLY A 97 7.39 14.15 8.25
N TYR A 98 7.07 12.90 7.88
CA TYR A 98 7.86 11.74 8.28
C TYR A 98 9.30 11.81 7.74
N PHE A 99 9.49 12.12 6.46
CA PHE A 99 10.82 12.21 5.87
C PHE A 99 11.63 13.40 6.39
N GLU A 100 10.99 14.55 6.59
CA GLU A 100 11.61 15.71 7.22
C GLU A 100 11.99 15.42 8.68
N HIS A 101 11.14 14.70 9.41
CA HIS A 101 11.44 14.24 10.77
C HIS A 101 12.66 13.32 10.81
N LEU A 102 12.77 12.38 9.86
CA LEU A 102 13.93 11.50 9.72
C LEU A 102 15.24 12.29 9.49
N MET A 103 15.19 13.35 8.68
CA MET A 103 16.33 14.26 8.49
C MET A 103 16.68 15.06 9.75
N ALA A 104 15.70 15.34 10.61
CA ALA A 104 15.88 16.13 11.83
C ALA A 104 16.33 15.31 13.05
N LEU A 105 16.36 13.97 12.96
CA LEU A 105 16.80 13.13 14.08
C LEU A 105 18.23 13.45 14.53
N ASN A 106 18.46 13.43 15.85
CA ASN A 106 19.76 13.70 16.49
C ASN A 106 20.69 12.48 16.48
N TYR A 107 20.83 11.83 15.32
CA TYR A 107 21.78 10.73 15.10
C TYR A 107 22.68 11.10 13.94
N ASP A 108 23.98 10.85 14.05
CA ASP A 108 24.93 11.08 12.96
C ASP A 108 24.75 10.04 11.85
N LYS A 109 24.28 8.84 12.21
CA LYS A 109 23.91 7.81 11.24
C LYS A 109 22.60 7.15 11.62
N VAL A 110 21.67 7.11 10.67
CA VAL A 110 20.46 6.30 10.75
C VAL A 110 20.55 5.18 9.71
N SER A 111 20.34 3.95 10.15
CA SER A 111 20.21 2.77 9.31
C SER A 111 18.83 2.16 9.51
N ILE A 112 18.03 2.15 8.46
CA ILE A 112 16.71 1.51 8.47
C ILE A 112 16.76 0.32 7.52
N LYS A 113 16.44 -0.87 8.03
CA LYS A 113 16.43 -2.12 7.27
C LYS A 113 15.05 -2.74 7.34
N TRP A 114 14.49 -3.02 6.17
CA TRP A 114 13.22 -3.72 6.06
C TRP A 114 13.47 -5.19 5.72
N TYR A 115 12.82 -6.11 6.43
CA TYR A 115 12.94 -7.55 6.20
C TYR A 115 11.61 -8.24 6.50
N ASP A 116 11.54 -9.53 6.17
CA ASP A 116 10.39 -10.39 6.44
C ASP A 116 9.07 -9.80 5.92
N ILE A 117 9.04 -9.54 4.61
CA ILE A 117 7.82 -9.14 3.91
C ILE A 117 6.95 -10.38 3.75
N GLN A 118 5.90 -10.50 4.56
CA GLN A 118 5.25 -11.79 4.77
C GLN A 118 3.81 -11.87 4.26
N TYR A 119 3.13 -10.74 4.01
CA TYR A 119 1.70 -10.75 3.72
C TYR A 119 1.32 -9.69 2.71
N ILE A 120 0.49 -10.03 1.73
CA ILE A 120 -0.46 -9.13 1.08
C ILE A 120 -1.81 -9.74 1.45
N SER A 121 -2.64 -9.05 2.22
CA SER A 121 -4.02 -9.48 2.43
C SER A 121 -4.70 -9.66 1.07
N ASP A 122 -5.73 -10.50 0.99
CA ASP A 122 -6.50 -10.55 -0.26
C ASP A 122 -6.95 -9.14 -0.67
N LEU A 123 -6.75 -8.83 -1.95
CA LEU A 123 -7.08 -7.54 -2.52
C LEU A 123 -8.60 -7.41 -2.60
N GLU A 124 -9.16 -6.46 -1.87
CA GLU A 124 -10.58 -6.18 -1.85
C GLU A 124 -10.92 -5.03 -2.79
N GLN A 125 -11.84 -5.28 -3.72
CA GLN A 125 -12.31 -4.26 -4.64
C GLN A 125 -13.23 -3.27 -3.93
N GLN A 126 -12.91 -1.98 -4.04
CA GLN A 126 -13.70 -0.88 -3.53
C GLN A 126 -14.76 -0.44 -4.55
N PRO A 127 -15.79 0.33 -4.13
CA PRO A 127 -16.87 0.77 -5.03
C PRO A 127 -16.42 1.61 -6.23
N ASP A 128 -15.25 2.25 -6.14
CA ASP A 128 -14.63 3.03 -7.20
C ASP A 128 -13.80 2.17 -8.18
N GLY A 129 -13.69 0.86 -7.94
CA GLY A 129 -12.93 -0.09 -8.75
C GLY A 129 -11.45 -0.24 -8.35
N THR A 130 -10.97 0.53 -7.37
CA THR A 130 -9.63 0.38 -6.77
C THR A 130 -9.59 -0.88 -5.93
N PHE A 131 -8.47 -1.61 -5.95
CA PHE A 131 -8.28 -2.73 -5.02
C PHE A 131 -7.42 -2.30 -3.84
N VAL A 132 -7.76 -2.75 -2.64
CA VAL A 132 -7.06 -2.40 -1.42
C VAL A 132 -6.57 -3.67 -0.72
N GLY A 133 -5.33 -3.65 -0.27
CA GLY A 133 -4.74 -4.71 0.55
C GLY A 133 -3.82 -4.15 1.63
N VAL A 134 -3.25 -5.04 2.44
CA VAL A 134 -2.33 -4.70 3.52
C VAL A 134 -1.08 -5.56 3.43
N ILE A 135 0.08 -4.91 3.52
CA ILE A 135 1.39 -5.56 3.62
C ILE A 135 1.94 -5.49 5.03
N THR A 136 2.26 -6.64 5.61
CA THR A 136 3.00 -6.69 6.88
C THR A 136 4.50 -6.86 6.61
N ILE A 137 5.30 -6.01 7.26
CA ILE A 137 6.76 -5.99 7.14
C ILE A 137 7.42 -5.65 8.47
N TYR A 138 8.63 -6.13 8.68
CA TYR A 138 9.46 -5.76 9.83
C TYR A 138 10.49 -4.71 9.42
N GLN A 139 10.60 -3.68 10.23
CA GLN A 139 11.57 -2.60 10.07
C GLN A 139 12.48 -2.59 11.29
N ARG A 140 13.79 -2.68 11.07
CA ARG A 140 14.79 -2.42 12.11
C ARG A 140 15.38 -1.04 11.93
N PHE A 141 15.27 -0.23 12.98
CA PHE A 141 15.90 1.07 13.08
C PHE A 141 17.18 0.94 13.91
N GLU A 142 18.27 1.54 13.43
CA GLU A 142 19.52 1.68 14.17
C GLU A 142 20.00 3.14 14.03
N GLY A 143 20.07 3.84 15.16
CA GLY A 143 20.64 5.18 15.26
C GLY A 143 21.96 5.14 16.01
N THR A 144 22.99 5.81 15.49
CA THR A 144 24.28 5.99 16.16
C THR A 144 24.65 7.46 16.16
N SER A 145 25.04 7.95 17.33
CA SER A 145 25.54 9.31 17.55
C SER A 145 27.05 9.29 17.88
N ASP A 146 27.74 10.38 17.58
CA ASP A 146 29.18 10.57 17.76
C ASP A 146 29.61 10.52 19.23
N ASP A 147 28.67 10.78 20.16
CA ASP A 147 28.85 10.64 21.60
C ASP A 147 28.80 9.18 22.09
N GLY A 148 28.59 8.23 21.18
CA GLY A 148 28.55 6.79 21.45
C GLY A 148 27.16 6.26 21.81
N LEU A 149 26.10 7.09 21.70
CA LEU A 149 24.73 6.61 21.90
C LEU A 149 24.29 5.73 20.72
N GLU A 150 23.97 4.48 21.02
CA GLU A 150 23.36 3.55 20.07
C GLU A 150 21.91 3.26 20.48
N TYR A 151 20.99 3.50 19.56
CA TYR A 151 19.58 3.13 19.71
C TYR A 151 19.19 2.11 18.63
N LYS A 152 18.46 1.07 19.02
CA LYS A 152 17.99 0.03 18.11
C LYS A 152 16.60 -0.41 18.50
N ASP A 153 15.72 -0.53 17.52
CA ASP A 153 14.43 -1.19 17.68
C ASP A 153 14.05 -1.96 16.41
N THR A 154 13.07 -2.82 16.58
CA THR A 154 12.36 -3.52 15.51
C THR A 154 10.89 -3.18 15.62
N THR A 155 10.31 -2.64 14.55
CA THR A 155 8.88 -2.36 14.46
C THR A 155 8.22 -3.27 13.45
N LYS A 156 7.05 -3.81 13.83
CA LYS A 156 6.14 -4.47 12.89
C LYS A 156 5.24 -3.40 12.29
N LYS A 157 5.25 -3.30 10.96
CA LYS A 157 4.48 -2.31 10.21
C LYS A 157 3.45 -2.99 9.31
N ASP A 158 2.26 -2.41 9.26
CA ASP A 158 1.20 -2.79 8.33
C ASP A 158 0.97 -1.62 7.36
N ILE A 159 1.25 -1.86 6.08
CA ILE A 159 1.23 -0.87 5.00
C ILE A 159 -0.02 -1.11 4.16
N THR A 160 -0.92 -0.15 4.08
CA THR A 160 -2.03 -0.21 3.11
C THR A 160 -1.50 -0.10 1.69
N VAL A 161 -2.07 -0.84 0.75
CA VAL A 161 -1.69 -0.82 -0.67
C VAL A 161 -2.93 -0.59 -1.51
N PHE A 162 -2.86 0.41 -2.38
CA PHE A 162 -3.89 0.72 -3.37
C PHE A 162 -3.43 0.27 -4.75
N VAL A 163 -4.30 -0.45 -5.45
CA VAL A 163 -4.03 -0.97 -6.79
C VAL A 163 -5.10 -0.41 -7.72
N GLN A 164 -4.68 0.41 -8.66
CA GLN A 164 -5.57 1.15 -9.57
C GLN A 164 -5.23 0.83 -11.03
N ARG A 165 -6.25 0.81 -11.89
CA ARG A 165 -6.02 0.75 -13.33
C ARG A 165 -5.72 2.14 -13.86
N LYS A 166 -4.64 2.25 -14.63
CA LYS A 166 -4.27 3.44 -15.37
C LYS A 166 -4.17 3.11 -16.84
N GLU A 167 -4.49 4.11 -17.66
CA GLU A 167 -4.34 4.05 -19.10
C GLU A 167 -3.13 4.89 -19.50
N THR A 168 -2.33 4.39 -20.41
CA THR A 168 -1.26 5.15 -21.06
C THR A 168 -1.34 5.01 -22.57
N GLN A 169 -0.90 6.03 -23.31
CA GLN A 169 -0.87 6.00 -24.76
C GLN A 169 0.55 5.79 -25.27
N ILE A 170 0.83 4.63 -25.85
CA ILE A 170 2.13 4.30 -26.44
C ILE A 170 1.93 4.06 -27.94
N GLY A 171 2.55 4.91 -28.77
CA GLY A 171 2.48 4.79 -30.23
C GLY A 171 1.04 4.87 -30.78
N GLY A 172 0.19 5.69 -30.17
CA GLY A 172 -1.22 5.85 -30.58
C GLY A 172 -2.18 4.77 -30.09
N ARG A 173 -1.70 3.76 -29.35
CA ARG A 173 -2.53 2.73 -28.72
C ARG A 173 -2.70 3.01 -27.23
N VAL A 174 -3.92 2.88 -26.74
CA VAL A 174 -4.21 2.90 -25.30
C VAL A 174 -3.84 1.54 -24.71
N ILE A 175 -3.07 1.55 -23.64
CA ILE A 175 -2.61 0.36 -22.90
C ILE A 175 -3.01 0.54 -21.44
N ASP A 176 -3.73 -0.44 -20.92
CA ASP A 176 -4.07 -0.51 -19.51
C ASP A 176 -2.90 -1.12 -18.73
N PHE A 177 -2.55 -0.51 -17.62
CA PHE A 177 -1.60 -1.05 -16.67
C PHE A 177 -2.11 -0.87 -15.24
N TRP A 178 -1.60 -1.71 -14.35
CA TRP A 178 -1.87 -1.59 -12.92
C TRP A 178 -0.80 -0.72 -12.29
N ASP A 179 -1.24 0.30 -11.57
CA ASP A 179 -0.39 1.13 -10.74
C ASP A 179 -0.64 0.79 -9.27
N VAL A 180 0.43 0.87 -8.48
CA VAL A 180 0.42 0.54 -7.05
C VAL A 180 0.93 1.72 -6.27
N LEU A 181 0.13 2.16 -5.31
CA LEU A 181 0.44 3.21 -4.36
C LEU A 181 0.43 2.66 -2.94
N LEU A 182 1.35 3.15 -2.11
CA LEU A 182 1.39 2.88 -0.68
C LEU A 182 0.41 3.83 0.03
N GLY A 183 -0.33 3.31 1.00
CA GLY A 183 -1.20 4.07 1.87
C GLY A 183 -0.57 4.26 3.24
N ASP A 184 -1.42 4.30 4.27
CA ASP A 184 -0.99 4.41 5.66
C ASP A 184 0.02 3.32 6.02
N ILE A 185 1.04 3.70 6.79
CA ILE A 185 1.97 2.78 7.44
C ILE A 185 1.67 2.79 8.93
N ARG A 186 1.02 1.74 9.43
CA ARG A 186 0.67 1.62 10.85
C ARG A 186 1.70 0.79 11.58
N VAL A 187 1.90 1.10 12.86
CA VAL A 187 2.74 0.30 13.76
C VAL A 187 1.85 -0.67 14.52
N SER A 188 2.11 -1.97 14.40
CA SER A 188 1.42 -2.98 15.20
C SER A 188 2.25 -3.47 16.38
N GLU A 189 3.58 -3.38 16.32
CA GLU A 189 4.46 -3.80 17.41
C GLU A 189 5.79 -3.03 17.41
N THR A 190 6.42 -2.87 18.56
CA THR A 190 7.78 -2.32 18.72
C THR A 190 8.53 -3.13 19.77
N THR A 191 9.67 -3.68 19.37
CA THR A 191 10.50 -4.60 20.16
C THR A 191 11.99 -4.26 20.01
N THR A 192 12.83 -4.84 20.87
CA THR A 192 14.29 -4.70 20.80
C THR A 192 14.91 -5.62 19.75
#